data_AF-A0A3C0L1D3-F1
#
_entry.id   AF-A0A3C0L1D3-F1
#
_cell.length_a   1.000
_cell.length_b   1.000
_cell.length_c   1.000
_cell.angle_alpha   90.00
_cell.angle_beta   90.00
_cell.angle_gamma   90.00
#
_symmetry.space_group_name_H-M   'P 1'
#
loop_
_entity.id
_entity.type
_entity.pdbx_description
1 polymer ?
#
loop_
_entity_poly.entity_id
_entity_poly.type
_entity_poly.pdbx_seq_one_letter_code
_entity_poly.pdbx_strand_id
1 'polypeptide(L)' 'MFDAFQVEQGYLLGHSLGGHVAARFAALFGDRLLGLILVDGFGPPRQQARRNIEQ' A
#
# COMPACT_ATOMS: atom_id res chain seq x y z
N MET A 1 1.30 5.53 12.37
CA MET A 1 0.08 6.35 12.22
C MET A 1 -1.09 5.68 12.91
N PHE A 2 -1.50 4.47 12.48
CA PHE A 2 -2.57 3.73 13.15
C PHE A 2 -2.31 3.55 14.65
N ASP A 3 -1.15 3.01 15.03
CA ASP A 3 -0.83 2.83 16.46
C ASP A 3 -0.65 4.17 17.20
N ALA A 4 -0.04 5.16 16.54
CA ALA A 4 0.16 6.50 17.11
C ALA A 4 -1.15 7.21 17.45
N PHE A 5 -2.24 6.90 16.74
CA PHE A 5 -3.58 7.41 17.00
C PHE A 5 -4.52 6.36 17.61
N GLN A 6 -4.00 5.22 18.06
CA GLN A 6 -4.77 4.11 18.63
C GLN A 6 -5.93 3.63 17.74
N VAL A 7 -5.72 3.62 16.42
CA VAL A 7 -6.67 3.10 15.43
C VAL A 7 -6.36 1.64 15.18
N GLU A 8 -7.29 0.75 15.53
CA GLU A 8 -7.14 -0.69 15.29
C GLU A 8 -7.31 -1.02 13.81
N GLN A 9 -8.42 -0.58 13.20
CA GLN A 9 -8.71 -0.76 11.78
C GLN A 9 -9.34 0.48 11.17
N GLY A 10 -9.18 0.68 9.86
CA GLY A 10 -9.76 1.84 9.17
C GLY A 10 -9.69 1.77 7.65
N TYR A 11 -10.22 2.79 6.98
CA TYR A 11 -10.06 2.97 5.54
C TYR A 11 -8.78 3.75 5.23
N LEU A 12 -8.05 3.30 4.22
CA LEU A 12 -6.86 4.02 3.74
C LEU A 12 -7.14 4.57 2.35
N LEU A 13 -7.00 5.89 2.18
CA LEU A 13 -7.11 6.57 0.90
C LEU A 13 -5.74 7.00 0.40
N GLY A 14 -5.41 6.60 -0.83
CA GLY A 14 -4.19 7.02 -1.52
C GLY A 14 -4.52 7.78 -2.81
N HIS A 15 -3.92 8.96 -2.98
CA HIS A 15 -4.03 9.77 -4.20
C HIS A 15 -2.65 9.95 -4.86
N SER A 16 -2.59 9.94 -6.19
CA SER A 16 -1.33 10.08 -6.96
C SER A 16 -0.24 9.07 -6.49
N LEU A 17 0.94 9.54 -6.09
CA LEU A 17 1.99 8.69 -5.50
C LEU A 17 1.55 8.02 -4.18
N GLY A 18 0.66 8.66 -3.43
CA GLY A 18 0.07 8.10 -2.22
C GLY A 18 -0.69 6.81 -2.48
N GLY A 19 -1.21 6.60 -3.70
CA GLY A 19 -1.80 5.33 -4.10
C GLY A 19 -0.80 4.18 -4.05
N HIS A 20 0.45 4.42 -4.46
CA HIS A 20 1.50 3.40 -4.50
C HIS A 20 1.90 2.97 -3.09
N VAL A 21 2.01 3.96 -2.20
CA VAL A 21 2.31 3.77 -0.78
C VAL A 21 1.15 3.04 -0.10
N ALA A 22 -0.09 3.47 -0.33
CA ALA A 22 -1.28 2.87 0.26
C ALA A 22 -1.49 1.43 -0.21
N ALA A 23 -1.26 1.13 -1.48
CA ALA A 23 -1.34 -0.23 -2.02
C ALA A 23 -0.26 -1.14 -1.42
N ARG A 24 0.97 -0.65 -1.23
CA ARG A 24 2.03 -1.42 -0.56
C ARG A 24 1.71 -1.64 0.92
N PHE A 25 1.17 -0.64 1.61
CA PHE A 25 0.74 -0.77 3.00
C PHE A 25 -0.35 -1.84 3.13
N ALA A 26 -1.37 -1.80 2.26
CA ALA A 26 -2.45 -2.79 2.26
C ALA A 26 -1.97 -4.22 2.04
N ALA A 27 -0.94 -4.42 1.21
CA ALA A 27 -0.35 -5.74 0.99
C ALA A 27 0.40 -6.30 2.21
N LEU A 28 0.92 -5.43 3.08
CA LEU A 28 1.71 -5.81 4.25
C LEU A 28 0.89 -5.87 5.55
N PHE A 29 -0.15 -5.04 5.66
CA PHE A 29 -0.93 -4.81 6.89
C PHE A 29 -2.43 -4.83 6.59
N GLY A 30 -2.89 -5.77 5.77
CA GLY A 30 -4.28 -5.84 5.33
C GLY A 30 -5.28 -6.07 6.46
N ASP A 31 -4.85 -6.72 7.54
CA ASP A 31 -5.61 -6.91 8.79
C ASP A 31 -5.95 -5.58 9.49
N ARG A 32 -5.20 -4.52 9.20
CA ARG A 32 -5.44 -3.17 9.71
C ARG A 32 -6.43 -2.38 8.85
N LEU A 33 -6.84 -2.88 7.69
CA LEU A 33 -7.66 -2.14 6.74
C LEU A 33 -9.06 -2.72 6.59
N LEU A 34 -10.07 -1.89 6.84
CA LEU A 34 -11.46 -2.17 6.45
C LEU A 34 -11.65 -2.00 4.93
N GLY A 35 -10.80 -1.19 4.29
CA GLY A 35 -10.81 -0.99 2.84
C GLY A 35 -9.69 -0.06 2.36
N LEU A 36 -9.34 -0.19 1.08
CA LEU A 36 -8.37 0.64 0.38
C LEU A 36 -9.09 1.41 -0.74
N ILE A 37 -8.91 2.73 -0.79
CA ILE A 37 -9.45 3.61 -1.83
C ILE A 37 -8.29 4.27 -2.57
N LEU A 38 -8.26 4.11 -3.89
CA LEU A 38 -7.24 4.71 -4.75
C LEU A 38 -7.91 5.72 -5.69
N VAL A 39 -7.50 6.98 -5.64
CA VAL A 39 -8.04 8.05 -6.48
C VAL A 39 -6.94 8.60 -7.36
N ASP A 40 -7.03 8.40 -8.67
CA ASP A 40 -6.02 8.78 -9.67
C ASP A 40 -4.57 8.48 -9.21
N GLY A 41 -4.42 7.38 -8.48
CA GLY A 41 -3.19 6.97 -7.83
C GLY A 41 -2.53 5.81 -8.55
N PHE A 42 -1.20 5.73 -8.45
CA PHE A 42 -0.50 4.53 -8.90
C PHE A 42 -0.92 3.34 -8.04
N GLY A 43 -1.25 2.20 -8.66
CA GLY A 43 -1.54 0.96 -7.96
C GLY A 43 -0.30 0.33 -7.31
N PRO A 44 -0.38 -0.96 -6.90
CA PRO A 44 0.73 -1.64 -6.26
C PRO A 44 2.02 -1.58 -7.09
N PRO A 45 3.19 -1.50 -6.44
CA PRO A 45 4.47 -1.56 -7.14
C PRO A 45 4.55 -2.79 -8.02
N ARG A 46 4.93 -2.60 -9.28
CA ARG A 46 5.32 -3.73 -10.12
C ARG A 46 6.51 -4.39 -9.43
N GLN A 47 6.37 -5.66 -9.06
CA GLN A 47 7.54 -6.46 -8.68
C GLN A 47 8.50 -6.41 -9.86
N GLN A 48 9.66 -5.77 -9.69
CA GLN A 48 10.78 -6.04 -10.56
C GLN A 48 11.12 -7.52 -10.33
N ALA A 49 10.75 -8.37 -11.28
CA ALA A 49 11.32 -9.70 -11.37
C ALA A 49 12.83 -9.50 -11.29
N ARG A 50 13.48 -10.05 -10.26
CA ARG A 50 14.94 -10.05 -10.18
C ARG A 50 15.41 -10.63 -11.51
N ARG A 51 16.01 -9.80 -12.37
CA ARG A 51 16.82 -10.33 -13.46
C ARG A 51 17.97 -11.02 -12.73
N ASN A 52 17.95 -12.34 -12.72
CA ASN A 52 19.14 -13.12 -12.43
C ASN A 52 20.16 -12.69 -13.49
N ILE A 53 21.06 -11.80 -13.11
CA ILE A 53 22.26 -11.52 -13.91
C ILE A 53 23.18 -12.69 -13.57
N GLU A 54 23.02 -13.78 -14.30
CA GLU A 54 24.08 -14.76 -14.47
C GLU A 54 25.00 -14.20 -15.55
N GLN A 55 26.21 -13.81 -15.13
CA GLN A 55 27.40 -13.55 -15.95
C GLN A 55 28.48 -14.50 -15.44
#